data_AF-A0A2D7JTP1-F1
#
_entry.id   AF-A0A2D7JTP1-F1
#
_cell.length_a   1.000
_cell.length_b   1.000
_cell.length_c   1.000
_cell.angle_alpha   90.00
_cell.angle_beta   90.00
_cell.angle_gamma   90.00
#
_symmetry.space_group_name_H-M   'P 1'
#
loop_
_entity.id
_entity.type
_entity.pdbx_description
1 polymer ?
#
loop_
_entity_poly.entity_id
_entity_poly.type
_entity_poly.pdbx_seq_one_letter_code
_entity_poly.pdbx_strand_id
1 'polypeptide(L)'
;MGRLSLAERISALDRPEEIEEVEAIWHSIRPILAVSRIVLVILIILIGEMFDDEYINGLTVGLWAIVIGIPMFILISFALIFGDRFDSEEEENTS
;
A
#
# COMPACT_ATOMS: atom_id res chain seq x y z
N MET A 1 44.51 -14.41 15.26
CA MET A 1 43.55 -13.91 14.26
C MET A 1 42.18 -14.54 14.51
N GLY A 2 41.40 -13.95 15.42
CA GLY A 2 40.06 -14.44 15.76
C GLY A 2 39.04 -13.90 14.76
N ARG A 3 38.13 -14.75 14.32
CA ARG A 3 37.03 -14.47 13.38
C ARG A 3 36.25 -13.25 13.86
N LEU A 4 36.36 -12.12 13.16
CA LEU A 4 35.45 -10.98 13.28
C LEU A 4 34.04 -11.52 13.05
N SER A 5 33.32 -11.65 14.16
CA SER A 5 32.13 -12.50 14.29
C SER A 5 31.03 -11.99 13.36
N LEU A 6 30.30 -12.91 12.73
CA LEU A 6 29.10 -12.58 11.96
C LEU A 6 28.10 -11.75 12.80
N ALA A 7 28.17 -11.83 14.13
CA ALA A 7 27.45 -10.96 15.05
C ALA A 7 27.79 -9.47 14.89
N GLU A 8 29.05 -9.11 14.64
CA GLU A 8 29.47 -7.72 14.40
C GLU A 8 28.94 -7.21 13.05
N ARG A 9 28.86 -8.08 12.05
CA ARG A 9 28.30 -7.76 10.72
C ARG A 9 26.79 -7.67 10.74
N ILE A 10 26.11 -8.48 11.55
CA ILE A 10 24.66 -8.40 11.77
C ILE A 10 24.34 -7.16 12.62
N SER A 11 25.13 -6.86 13.65
CA SER A 11 25.00 -5.64 14.46
C SER A 11 25.32 -4.36 13.68
N ALA A 12 26.17 -4.43 12.64
CA ALA A 12 26.45 -3.31 11.75
C ALA A 12 25.45 -3.19 10.58
N LEU A 13 24.57 -4.19 10.40
CA LEU A 13 23.44 -4.15 9.47
C LEU A 13 22.15 -3.68 10.17
N ASP A 14 22.11 -3.78 11.50
CA ASP A 14 21.15 -3.11 12.39
C ASP A 14 21.43 -1.60 12.48
N ARG A 15 21.68 -0.99 11.31
CA ARG A 15 22.01 0.43 11.19
C ARG A 15 20.73 1.23 11.05
N PRO A 16 20.60 2.34 11.79
CA PRO A 16 19.45 3.24 11.71
C PRO A 16 19.27 3.86 10.30
N GLU A 17 20.30 3.82 9.44
CA GLU A 17 20.25 4.35 8.07
C GLU A 17 19.24 3.62 7.16
N GLU A 18 19.10 2.28 7.26
CA GLU A 18 18.14 1.55 6.43
C GLU A 18 16.68 1.81 6.86
N ILE A 19 16.47 2.10 8.15
CA ILE A 19 15.16 2.40 8.75
C ILE A 19 14.68 3.78 8.24
N GLU A 20 15.55 4.78 8.27
CA GLU A 20 15.24 6.15 7.77
C GLU A 20 14.88 6.15 6.27
N GLU A 21 15.50 5.29 5.45
CA GLU A 21 15.17 5.15 4.03
C GLU A 21 13.77 4.54 3.80
N VAL A 22 13.38 3.54 4.58
CA VAL A 22 12.06 2.87 4.45
C VAL A 22 10.92 3.81 4.83
N GLU A 23 11.08 4.57 5.90
CA GLU A 23 10.11 5.57 6.36
C GLU A 23 9.94 6.71 5.34
N ALA A 24 11.05 7.20 4.77
CA ALA A 24 11.02 8.19 3.69
C ALA A 24 10.26 7.68 2.45
N ILE A 25 10.42 6.40 2.10
CA ILE A 25 9.67 5.76 1.01
C ILE A 25 8.18 5.67 1.37
N TRP A 26 7.84 5.28 2.60
CA TRP A 26 6.45 5.17 3.04
C TRP A 26 5.73 6.53 2.97
N HIS A 27 6.35 7.59 3.49
CA HIS A 27 5.81 8.95 3.40
C HIS A 27 5.58 9.43 1.96
N SER A 28 6.39 8.98 0.99
CA SER A 28 6.20 9.29 -0.43
C SER A 28 5.02 8.54 -1.05
N ILE A 29 4.85 7.26 -0.71
CA ILE A 29 3.83 6.37 -1.31
C ILE A 29 2.45 6.56 -0.68
N ARG A 30 2.38 6.81 0.63
CA ARG A 30 1.14 7.02 1.40
C ARG A 30 0.15 7.99 0.73
N PRO A 31 0.54 9.22 0.30
CA PRO A 31 -0.39 10.13 -0.37
C PRO A 31 -0.87 9.59 -1.72
N ILE A 32 -0.01 8.87 -2.46
CA ILE A 32 -0.38 8.25 -3.75
C ILE A 32 -1.44 7.18 -3.52
N LEU A 33 -1.25 6.31 -2.51
CA LEU A 33 -2.24 5.30 -2.13
C LEU A 33 -3.56 5.95 -1.68
N ALA A 34 -3.50 7.03 -0.90
CA ALA A 34 -4.69 7.75 -0.47
C ALA A 34 -5.47 8.34 -1.67
N VAL A 35 -4.79 9.02 -2.59
CA VAL A 35 -5.40 9.60 -3.79
C VAL A 35 -5.91 8.52 -4.75
N SER A 36 -5.21 7.39 -4.84
CA SER A 36 -5.60 6.28 -5.72
C SER A 36 -7.01 5.75 -5.40
N ARG A 37 -7.47 5.85 -4.14
CA ARG A 37 -8.84 5.49 -3.74
C ARG A 37 -9.88 6.37 -4.40
N ILE A 38 -9.62 7.69 -4.45
CA ILE A 38 -10.51 8.65 -5.10
C ILE A 38 -10.55 8.38 -6.60
N VAL A 39 -9.37 8.17 -7.20
CA VAL A 39 -9.25 7.80 -8.63
C VAL A 39 -10.01 6.52 -8.93
N LEU A 40 -9.92 5.51 -8.06
CA LEU A 40 -10.62 4.24 -8.23
C LEU A 40 -12.14 4.42 -8.23
N VAL A 41 -12.69 5.23 -7.34
CA VAL A 41 -14.14 5.53 -7.34
C VAL A 41 -14.55 6.22 -8.65
N ILE A 42 -13.76 7.20 -9.11
CA ILE A 42 -14.01 7.87 -10.38
C ILE A 42 -13.98 6.86 -11.54
N LEU A 43 -13.02 5.94 -11.55
CA LEU A 43 -12.94 4.90 -12.57
C LEU A 43 -14.14 3.95 -12.55
N ILE A 44 -14.64 3.56 -11.37
CA ILE A 44 -15.86 2.74 -11.28
C ILE A 44 -17.04 3.46 -11.93
N ILE A 45 -17.21 4.75 -11.64
CA ILE A 45 -18.29 5.56 -12.20
C ILE A 45 -18.13 5.68 -13.72
N LEU A 46 -16.93 6.04 -14.19
CA LEU A 46 -16.66 6.21 -15.62
C LEU A 46 -16.85 4.90 -16.39
N ILE A 47 -16.36 3.77 -15.88
CA ILE A 47 -16.53 2.46 -16.51
C ILE A 47 -18.01 2.06 -16.50
N GLY A 48 -18.73 2.32 -15.41
CA GLY A 48 -20.16 2.06 -15.33
C GLY A 48 -20.94 2.84 -16.39
N GLU A 49 -20.67 4.14 -16.51
CA GLU A 49 -21.35 5.02 -17.48
C GLU A 49 -20.98 4.69 -18.93
N MET A 50 -19.69 4.47 -19.22
CA MET A 50 -19.23 4.22 -20.59
C MET A 50 -19.70 2.87 -21.15
N PHE A 51 -19.99 1.91 -20.29
CA PHE A 51 -20.34 0.53 -20.67
C PHE A 51 -21.71 0.12 -20.08
N ASP A 52 -22.62 1.07 -19.88
CA ASP A 52 -23.91 0.83 -19.22
C ASP A 52 -24.78 -0.20 -19.98
N ASP A 53 -24.70 -0.20 -21.31
CA ASP A 53 -25.43 -1.14 -22.17
C ASP A 53 -24.75 -2.52 -22.32
N GLU A 54 -23.53 -2.68 -21.81
CA GLU A 54 -22.74 -3.89 -21.99
C GLU A 54 -22.89 -4.85 -20.80
N TYR A 55 -23.01 -6.14 -21.12
CA TYR A 55 -23.17 -7.21 -20.15
C TYR A 55 -22.05 -8.24 -20.28
N ILE A 56 -21.38 -8.55 -19.17
CA ILE A 56 -20.38 -9.61 -19.08
C ILE A 56 -20.92 -10.67 -18.12
N ASN A 57 -21.01 -11.92 -18.57
CA ASN A 57 -21.52 -13.04 -17.77
C ASN A 57 -22.91 -12.78 -17.15
N GLY A 58 -23.77 -12.03 -17.84
CA GLY A 58 -25.13 -11.71 -17.38
C GLY A 58 -25.22 -10.58 -16.35
N LEU A 59 -24.11 -9.91 -16.03
CA LEU A 59 -24.06 -8.74 -15.16
C LEU A 59 -23.58 -7.52 -15.96
N THR A 60 -24.07 -6.33 -15.61
CA THR A 60 -23.61 -5.09 -16.25
C THR A 60 -22.12 -4.89 -15.99
N VAL A 61 -21.42 -4.25 -16.93
CA VAL A 61 -20.00 -3.89 -16.74
C VAL A 61 -19.82 -2.98 -15.53
N GLY A 62 -20.77 -2.08 -15.26
CA GLY A 62 -20.78 -1.26 -14.03
C GLY A 62 -20.84 -2.10 -12.74
N LEU A 63 -21.62 -3.18 -12.71
CA LEU A 63 -21.65 -4.07 -11.55
C LEU A 63 -20.32 -4.82 -11.38
N TRP A 64 -19.69 -5.26 -12.48
CA TRP A 64 -18.35 -5.85 -12.42
C TRP A 64 -17.30 -4.86 -11.90
N ALA A 65 -17.39 -3.59 -12.28
CA ALA A 65 -16.52 -2.54 -11.76
C ALA A 65 -16.67 -2.39 -10.24
N ILE A 66 -17.87 -2.55 -9.68
CA ILE A 66 -18.10 -2.57 -8.23
C ILE A 66 -17.53 -3.83 -7.58
N VAL A 67 -17.80 -5.01 -8.17
CA VAL A 67 -17.33 -6.32 -7.67
C VAL A 67 -15.80 -6.35 -7.55
N ILE A 68 -15.08 -5.71 -8.46
CA ILE A 68 -13.61 -5.63 -8.44
C ILE A 68 -13.13 -4.41 -7.64
N GLY A 69 -13.81 -3.27 -7.80
CA GLY A 69 -13.42 -1.99 -7.24
C GLY A 69 -13.49 -1.95 -5.71
N ILE A 70 -14.53 -2.53 -5.10
CA ILE A 70 -14.65 -2.57 -3.64
C ILE A 70 -13.51 -3.38 -3.00
N PRO A 71 -13.21 -4.62 -3.43
CA PRO A 71 -12.04 -5.36 -2.94
C PRO A 71 -10.74 -4.58 -3.08
N MET A 72 -10.51 -3.94 -4.24
CA MET A 72 -9.31 -3.11 -4.45
C MET A 72 -9.24 -1.91 -3.48
N PHE A 73 -10.36 -1.23 -3.25
CA PHE A 73 -10.43 -0.13 -2.29
C PHE A 73 -10.11 -0.60 -0.86
N ILE A 74 -10.62 -1.77 -0.48
CA ILE A 74 -10.34 -2.40 0.81
C ILE A 74 -8.85 -2.77 0.89
N LEU A 75 -8.27 -3.38 -0.14
CA LEU A 75 -6.85 -3.73 -0.18
C LEU A 75 -5.94 -2.50 -0.03
N ILE A 76 -6.23 -1.40 -0.73
CA ILE A 76 -5.48 -0.15 -0.58
C ILE A 76 -5.64 0.40 0.84
N SER A 77 -6.84 0.31 1.42
CA SER A 77 -7.09 0.75 2.79
C SER A 77 -6.29 -0.08 3.81
N PHE A 78 -6.24 -1.40 3.62
CA PHE A 78 -5.42 -2.28 4.44
C PHE A 78 -3.92 -1.98 4.26
N ALA A 79 -3.46 -1.73 3.04
CA ALA A 79 -2.06 -1.36 2.80
C ALA A 79 -1.68 -0.07 3.54
N LEU A 80 -2.56 0.94 3.54
CA LEU A 80 -2.39 2.18 4.30
C LEU A 80 -2.32 1.92 5.82
N ILE A 81 -3.27 1.15 6.37
CA ILE A 81 -3.29 0.85 7.82
C ILE A 81 -2.05 0.05 8.22
N PHE A 82 -1.66 -0.92 7.38
CA PHE A 82 -0.50 -1.76 7.64
C PHE A 82 0.76 -0.90 7.63
N GLY A 83 1.01 -0.11 6.59
CA GLY A 83 2.21 0.73 6.53
C GLY A 83 2.24 1.83 7.60
N ASP A 84 1.12 2.47 7.93
CA ASP A 84 1.04 3.45 9.03
C ASP A 84 1.42 2.81 10.39
N ARG A 85 1.17 1.50 10.55
CA ARG A 85 1.57 0.77 11.75
C ARG A 85 3.07 0.48 11.81
N PHE A 86 3.73 0.20 10.67
CA PHE A 86 5.20 0.04 10.66
C PHE A 86 5.90 1.33 11.04
N ASP A 87 5.46 2.46 10.47
CA ASP A 87 5.91 3.82 10.81
C ASP A 87 5.87 4.06 12.33
N SER A 88 4.71 3.73 12.95
CA SER A 88 4.47 4.00 14.38
C SER A 88 5.27 3.08 15.32
N GLU A 89 5.54 1.83 14.94
CA GLU A 89 6.30 0.88 15.76
C GLU A 89 7.82 1.18 15.75
N GLU A 90 8.32 1.92 14.76
CA GLU A 90 9.71 2.37 14.66
C GLU A 90 9.98 3.66 15.47
N GLU A 91 9.03 4.61 15.48
CA GLU A 91 9.09 5.80 16.34
C GLU A 91 9.14 5.44 17.85
N GLU A 92 8.43 4.39 18.27
CA GLU A 92 8.38 3.95 19.68
C GLU A 92 9.69 3.25 20.13
N ASN A 93 10.40 2.57 19.23
CA ASN A 93 11.65 1.87 19.55
C ASN A 93 12.90 2.77 19.55
N THR A 94 12.77 4.00 19.03
CA THR A 94 13.86 4.98 18.94
C THR A 94 13.82 6.08 20.02
N SER A 95 12.79 6.10 20.89
CA SER A 95 12.62 7.00 22.05
C SER A 95 12.96 6.34 23.39
#